data_AF-A0A522DJX8-F1
#
_entry.id   AF-A0A522DJX8-F1
#
_cell.length_a   1.000
_cell.length_b   1.000
_cell.length_c   1.000
_cell.angle_alpha   90.00
_cell.angle_beta   90.00
_cell.angle_gamma   90.00
#
_symmetry.space_group_name_H-M   'P 1'
#
loop_
_entity.id
_entity.type
_entity.pdbx_description
1 polymer ?
#
loop_
_entity_poly.entity_id
_entity_poly.type
_entity_poly.pdbx_seq_one_letter_code
_entity_poly.pdbx_strand_id
1 'polypeptide(L)'
;MKKRVTEPAPNRRIVLFVDETMFVEDRGFRPVFVVDGEVGFRQNGDWPYEGKVGQKMPWFFGPTIEDAREACRLHNERLGIDQHEALMIVARCMARGARR
;
A
#
# COMPACT_ATOMS: atom_id res chain seq x y z
N MET A 1 18.61 -37.89 -2.47
CA MET A 1 18.05 -36.58 -2.84
C MET A 1 17.42 -35.93 -1.62
N LYS A 2 17.97 -34.83 -1.10
CA LYS A 2 17.34 -34.08 0.01
C LYS A 2 16.24 -33.20 -0.59
N LYS A 3 14.97 -33.51 -0.31
CA LYS A 3 13.85 -32.64 -0.66
C LYS A 3 14.04 -31.31 0.08
N ARG A 4 14.27 -30.21 -0.64
CA ARG A 4 14.17 -28.87 -0.04
C ARG A 4 12.71 -28.69 0.34
N VAL A 5 12.43 -28.65 1.63
CA VAL A 5 11.15 -28.16 2.14
C VAL A 5 11.19 -26.66 1.84
N THR A 6 10.52 -26.24 0.78
CA THR A 6 10.20 -24.83 0.59
C THR A 6 9.24 -24.47 1.72
N GLU A 7 9.73 -23.69 2.69
CA GLU A 7 8.84 -23.05 3.65
C GLU A 7 7.71 -22.37 2.87
N PRO A 8 6.43 -22.55 3.25
CA PRO A 8 5.34 -21.85 2.61
C PRO A 8 5.67 -20.36 2.67
N ALA A 9 5.63 -19.68 1.52
CA ALA A 9 5.86 -18.25 1.47
C ALA A 9 4.98 -17.60 2.54
N PRO A 10 5.51 -16.75 3.42
CA PRO A 10 4.70 -16.10 4.44
C PRO A 10 3.53 -15.42 3.73
N ASN A 11 2.31 -15.64 4.21
CA ASN A 11 1.10 -15.04 3.65
C ASN A 11 1.36 -13.55 3.44
N ARG A 12 1.60 -13.13 2.19
CA ARG A 12 2.02 -11.76 1.88
C ARG A 12 0.80 -10.87 2.05
N ARG A 13 0.68 -10.26 3.23
CA ARG A 13 -0.35 -9.27 3.53
C ARG A 13 -0.11 -8.03 2.69
N ILE A 14 -1.17 -7.51 2.07
CA ILE A 14 -1.16 -6.25 1.34
C ILE A 14 -1.95 -5.26 2.17
N VAL A 15 -1.34 -4.13 2.49
CA VAL A 15 -1.98 -3.04 3.22
C VAL A 15 -1.98 -1.78 2.37
N LEU A 16 -3.07 -1.01 2.45
CA LEU A 16 -3.13 0.34 1.92
C LEU A 16 -2.53 1.32 2.92
N PHE A 17 -1.72 2.23 2.40
CA PHE A 17 -1.08 3.29 3.16
C PHE A 17 -1.12 4.60 2.39
N VAL A 18 -1.12 5.71 3.13
CA VAL A 18 -1.11 7.06 2.57
C VAL A 18 -0.34 7.99 3.51
N ASP A 19 0.41 8.92 2.94
CA ASP A 19 1.08 10.00 3.67
C ASP A 19 0.76 11.38 3.06
N GLU A 20 1.25 12.44 3.72
CA GLU A 20 0.97 13.84 3.37
C GLU A 20 1.55 14.24 2.01
N THR A 21 2.54 13.51 1.49
CA THR A 21 3.18 13.78 0.20
C THR A 21 2.43 13.17 -0.98
N MET A 22 1.41 12.34 -0.71
CA MET A 22 0.64 11.61 -1.73
C MET A 22 -0.62 12.35 -2.20
N PHE A 23 -0.74 13.64 -1.91
CA PHE A 23 -1.84 14.47 -2.37
C PHE A 23 -1.73 14.76 -3.87
N VAL A 24 -2.85 14.66 -4.57
CA VAL A 24 -2.99 15.07 -5.96
C VAL A 24 -4.09 16.13 -6.04
N GLU A 25 -3.72 17.32 -6.51
CA GLU A 25 -4.63 18.44 -6.69
C GLU A 25 -5.87 18.02 -7.50
N ASP A 26 -7.04 18.49 -7.07
CA ASP A 26 -8.36 18.18 -7.62
C ASP A 26 -8.77 16.69 -7.60
N ARG A 27 -8.01 15.80 -6.95
CA ARG A 27 -8.30 14.36 -6.88
C ARG A 27 -8.34 13.81 -5.47
N GLY A 28 -7.55 14.37 -4.56
CA GLY A 28 -7.36 13.85 -3.20
C GLY A 28 -6.10 13.02 -3.05
N PHE A 29 -6.01 12.23 -1.98
CA PHE A 29 -4.79 11.46 -1.71
C PHE A 29 -4.78 10.13 -2.45
N ARG A 30 -3.65 9.82 -3.08
CA ARG A 30 -3.46 8.54 -3.79
C ARG A 30 -2.79 7.52 -2.88
N PRO A 31 -3.51 6.50 -2.37
CA PRO A 31 -2.90 5.49 -1.53
C PRO A 31 -1.96 4.58 -2.33
N VAL A 32 -1.04 3.93 -1.61
CA VAL A 32 -0.10 2.94 -2.14
C VAL A 32 -0.32 1.58 -1.49
N PHE A 33 0.14 0.53 -2.16
CA PHE A 33 0.15 -0.82 -1.61
C PHE A 33 1.50 -1.10 -0.94
N VAL A 34 1.48 -1.53 0.30
CA VAL A 34 2.66 -2.06 1.00
C VAL A 34 2.47 -3.56 1.17
N VAL A 35 3.49 -4.34 0.77
CA VAL A 35 3.45 -5.80 0.81
C VAL A 35 4.38 -6.27 1.92
N ASP A 36 3.86 -7.03 2.88
CA ASP A 36 4.68 -7.52 3.99
C ASP A 36 5.87 -8.34 3.47
N GLY A 37 7.06 -8.02 3.97
CA GLY A 37 8.34 -8.57 3.54
C GLY A 37 8.98 -7.90 2.33
N GLU A 38 8.31 -6.99 1.62
CA GLU A 38 8.89 -6.21 0.52
C GLU A 38 9.35 -4.82 1.01
N VAL A 39 10.45 -4.32 0.43
CA VAL A 39 10.94 -2.97 0.76
C VAL A 39 10.18 -1.93 -0.04
N GLY A 40 9.69 -0.89 0.64
CA GLY A 40 8.95 0.22 0.03
C GLY A 40 7.49 -0.11 -0.24
N PHE A 41 6.94 0.54 -1.27
CA PHE A 41 5.54 0.44 -1.66
C PHE A 41 5.40 0.30 -3.19
N ARG A 42 4.20 -0.09 -3.62
CA ARG A 42 3.78 -0.11 -5.02
C ARG A 42 2.70 0.92 -5.25
N GLN A 43 2.83 1.68 -6.34
CA GLN A 43 1.82 2.65 -6.74
C GLN A 43 0.51 1.96 -7.07
N ASN A 44 -0.61 2.57 -6.66
CA ASN A 44 -1.93 2.12 -7.08
C ASN A 44 -2.30 2.76 -8.42
N GLY A 45 -2.41 1.94 -9.47
CA GLY A 45 -2.68 2.39 -10.84
C GLY A 45 -1.54 3.17 -11.48
N ASP A 46 -1.82 3.80 -12.61
CA ASP A 46 -0.90 4.67 -13.36
C ASP A 46 -1.31 6.13 -13.21
N TRP A 47 -0.34 7.03 -12.96
CA TRP A 47 -0.59 8.46 -12.89
C TRP A 47 0.50 9.24 -13.64
N PRO A 48 0.13 10.17 -14.54
CA PRO A 48 -1.22 10.53 -14.95
C PRO A 48 -1.96 9.40 -15.70
N TYR A 49 -3.27 9.28 -15.51
CA TYR A 49 -4.12 8.32 -16.22
C TYR A 49 -4.72 8.97 -17.47
N GLU A 50 -4.38 8.45 -18.64
CA GLU A 50 -4.77 9.00 -19.95
C GLU A 50 -5.69 8.06 -20.74
N GLY A 51 -6.10 6.93 -20.14
CA GLY A 51 -6.95 5.94 -20.80
C GLY A 51 -6.25 5.12 -21.89
N LYS A 52 -4.91 5.10 -21.91
CA LYS A 52 -4.14 4.31 -22.88
C LYS A 52 -4.25 2.81 -22.61
N VAL A 53 -4.16 2.00 -23.67
CA VAL A 53 -4.16 0.54 -23.56
C VAL A 53 -3.07 0.09 -22.59
N GLY A 54 -3.45 -0.69 -21.58
CA GLY A 54 -2.55 -1.19 -20.54
C GLY A 54 -2.46 -0.32 -19.28
N GLN A 55 -3.00 0.91 -19.28
CA GLN A 55 -3.06 1.73 -18.07
C GLN A 55 -4.15 1.24 -17.11
N LYS A 56 -3.85 1.33 -15.82
CA LYS A 56 -4.77 1.04 -14.71
C LYS A 56 -5.19 2.35 -14.04
N MET A 57 -6.49 2.55 -13.92
CA MET A 57 -7.03 3.74 -13.25
C MET A 57 -6.63 3.76 -11.76
N PRO A 58 -5.98 4.83 -11.26
CA PRO A 58 -5.63 4.96 -9.86
C PRO A 58 -6.86 5.25 -8.99
N TRP A 59 -6.82 4.84 -7.73
CA TRP A 59 -7.81 5.26 -6.73
C TRP A 59 -7.30 6.47 -5.96
N PHE A 60 -8.25 7.27 -5.46
CA PHE A 60 -7.99 8.41 -4.61
C PHE A 60 -8.93 8.35 -3.40
N PHE A 61 -8.42 8.69 -2.23
CA PHE A 61 -9.16 8.73 -0.98
C PHE A 61 -9.14 10.13 -0.41
N GLY A 62 -10.32 10.70 -0.18
CA GLY A 62 -10.52 11.89 0.62
C GLY A 62 -9.86 13.18 0.09
N PRO A 63 -10.46 14.35 0.35
CA PRO A 63 -9.78 15.62 0.12
C PRO A 63 -8.73 15.94 1.20
N THR A 64 -8.82 15.31 2.39
CA THR A 64 -7.90 15.53 3.52
C THR A 64 -7.08 14.27 3.85
N ILE A 65 -5.95 14.45 4.54
CA ILE A 65 -5.12 13.32 4.95
C ILE A 65 -5.83 12.44 5.99
N GLU A 66 -6.68 13.04 6.84
CA GLU A 66 -7.51 12.33 7.82
C GLU A 66 -8.51 11.41 7.12
N ASP A 67 -9.24 11.92 6.14
CA ASP A 67 -10.19 11.12 5.33
C ASP A 67 -9.48 9.98 4.61
N ALA A 68 -8.28 10.25 4.07
CA ALA A 68 -7.49 9.27 3.37
C ALA A 68 -6.97 8.16 4.29
N ARG A 69 -6.47 8.53 5.48
CA ARG A 69 -6.00 7.58 6.51
C ARG A 69 -7.16 6.70 7.00
N GLU A 70 -8.34 7.29 7.20
CA GLU A 70 -9.53 6.56 7.60
C GLU A 70 -9.99 5.58 6.51
N ALA A 71 -9.98 5.99 5.23
CA ALA A 71 -10.30 5.10 4.12
C ALA A 71 -9.29 3.93 4.02
N CYS A 72 -8.00 4.16 4.22
CA CYS A 72 -6.99 3.11 4.32
C CYS A 72 -7.28 2.15 5.48
N ARG A 73 -7.60 2.67 6.67
CA ARG A 73 -7.95 1.87 7.86
C ARG A 73 -9.14 0.95 7.57
N LEU A 74 -10.25 1.51 7.11
CA LEU A 74 -11.47 0.76 6.78
C LEU A 74 -11.22 -0.30 5.68
N HIS A 75 -10.38 0.00 4.69
CA HIS A 75 -10.04 -0.97 3.66
C HIS A 75 -9.20 -2.12 4.21
N ASN A 76 -8.19 -1.82 5.04
CA ASN A 76 -7.35 -2.84 5.68
C ASN A 76 -8.18 -3.74 6.62
N GLU A 77 -9.10 -3.16 7.38
CA GLU A 77 -10.02 -3.91 8.25
C GLU A 77 -10.91 -4.88 7.47
N ARG A 78 -11.39 -4.47 6.28
CA ARG A 78 -12.13 -5.37 5.36
C ARG A 78 -11.28 -6.54 4.85
N LEU A 79 -9.96 -6.40 4.83
CA LEU A 79 -9.00 -7.45 4.50
C LEU A 79 -8.60 -8.29 5.73
N GLY A 80 -9.19 -8.02 6.89
CA GLY A 80 -8.90 -8.71 8.14
C GLY A 80 -7.54 -8.33 8.74
N ILE A 81 -7.08 -7.11 8.47
CA ILE A 81 -5.82 -6.56 9.00
C ILE A 81 -6.20 -5.40 9.91
N ASP A 82 -5.90 -5.52 11.19
CA ASP A 82 -6.16 -4.43 12.14
C ASP A 82 -5.18 -3.26 11.94
N GLN A 83 -5.53 -2.10 12.49
CA GLN A 83 -4.74 -0.88 12.32
C GLN A 83 -3.32 -1.02 12.88
N HIS A 84 -3.12 -1.74 13.99
CA HIS A 84 -1.81 -1.92 14.59
C HIS A 84 -0.93 -2.80 13.71
N GLU A 85 -1.45 -3.93 13.23
CA GLU A 85 -0.76 -4.81 12.28
C GLU A 85 -0.38 -4.05 11.00
N ALA A 86 -1.31 -3.28 10.43
CA ALA A 86 -1.05 -2.49 9.23
C ALA A 86 0.10 -1.48 9.43
N LEU A 87 0.09 -0.74 10.54
CA LEU A 87 1.16 0.20 10.87
C LEU A 87 2.51 -0.51 11.07
N MET A 88 2.53 -1.69 11.67
CA MET A 88 3.76 -2.49 11.83
C MET A 88 4.30 -3.00 10.48
N ILE A 89 3.43 -3.40 9.55
CA ILE A 89 3.84 -3.75 8.18
C ILE A 89 4.46 -2.53 7.49
N VAL A 90 3.76 -1.39 7.50
CA VAL A 90 4.25 -0.14 6.87
C VAL A 90 5.60 0.27 7.46
N ALA A 91 5.73 0.32 8.78
CA ALA A 91 6.98 0.72 9.44
C ALA A 91 8.16 -0.19 9.04
N ARG A 92 7.94 -1.51 9.01
CA ARG A 92 8.99 -2.48 8.62
C ARG A 92 9.40 -2.34 7.15
N CYS A 93 8.44 -2.16 6.25
CA CYS A 93 8.69 -2.08 4.81
C CYS A 93 9.32 -0.75 4.39
N MET A 94 8.92 0.36 5.02
CA MET A 94 9.41 1.70 4.71
C MET A 94 10.77 1.99 5.37
N ALA A 95 11.01 1.52 6.60
CA ALA A 95 12.29 1.70 7.29
C ALA A 95 13.46 0.96 6.61
N ARG A 96 13.18 -0.18 5.95
CA ARG A 96 14.19 -0.92 5.18
C ARG A 96 14.68 -0.17 3.93
N GLY A 97 13.90 0.78 3.42
CA GLY A 97 14.28 1.65 2.30
C GLY A 97 15.14 2.84 2.70
N ALA A 98 15.09 3.27 3.96
CA ALA A 98 15.77 4.47 4.46
C ALA A 98 17.25 4.26 4.85
N ARG A 99 17.79 3.04 4.74
CA ARG A 99 19.21 2.72 5.01
C ARG A 99 20.04 2.61 3.74
N ARG A 100 20.05 3.65 2.91
CA ARG A 100 20.98 3.78 1.79
C ARG A 100 21.61 5.16 1.78
#